data_AF-A0A5D0NYG2-F1
#
_entry.id   AF-A0A5D0NYG2-F1
#
_cell.length_a   1.000
_cell.length_b   1.000
_cell.length_c   1.000
_cell.angle_alpha   90.00
_cell.angle_beta   90.00
_cell.angle_gamma   90.00
#
_symmetry.space_group_name_H-M   'P 1'
#
loop_
_entity.id
_entity.type
_entity.pdbx_description
1 polymer ?
#
loop_
_entity_poly.entity_id
_entity_poly.type
_entity_poly.pdbx_seq_one_letter_code
_entity_poly.pdbx_strand_id
1 'polypeptide(L)'
;MRNIPVDVSALSFVCVSAPRPKVVNQDTGEVKTDRNGQTVFTVGLSAADASGRVDLLNVAVVGDQSVGIGEIVTPVGLVAFPWEAVLGGEKRFGVAFRADRIAPVSAAGPADASASAGVA
;
A
#
# COMPACT_ATOMS: atom_id res chain seq x y z
N MET A 1 10.69 -13.16 -12.70
CA MET A 1 9.43 -12.42 -12.91
C MET A 1 9.78 -10.97 -13.19
N ARG A 2 9.06 -10.30 -14.10
CA ARG A 2 9.35 -8.91 -14.48
C ARG A 2 8.58 -7.95 -13.59
N ASN A 3 9.27 -7.00 -12.98
CA ASN A 3 8.66 -5.89 -12.25
C ASN A 3 8.15 -4.85 -13.25
N ILE A 4 6.94 -4.35 -13.01
CA ILE A 4 6.27 -3.33 -13.81
C ILE A 4 6.06 -2.13 -12.88
N PRO A 5 6.84 -1.05 -13.05
CA PRO A 5 6.60 0.20 -12.34
C PRO A 5 5.18 0.70 -12.59
N VAL A 6 4.49 1.12 -11.54
CA VAL A 6 3.15 1.71 -11.64
C VAL A 6 3.29 3.22 -11.53
N ASP A 7 2.77 3.94 -12.52
CA ASP A 7 2.62 5.40 -12.41
C ASP A 7 1.47 5.70 -11.46
N VAL A 8 1.81 6.28 -10.31
CA VAL A 8 0.85 6.64 -9.26
C VAL A 8 0.32 8.06 -9.40
N SER A 9 0.86 8.87 -10.33
CA SER A 9 0.52 10.30 -10.46
C SER A 9 -0.92 10.56 -10.91
N ALA A 10 -1.50 9.63 -11.68
CA ALA A 10 -2.87 9.70 -12.17
C ALA A 10 -3.87 8.93 -11.31
N LEU A 11 -3.46 8.44 -10.14
CA LEU A 11 -4.26 7.56 -9.27
C LEU A 11 -4.41 8.15 -7.87
N SER A 12 -5.62 8.04 -7.32
CA SER A 12 -5.89 8.32 -5.91
C SER A 12 -5.96 7.01 -5.13
N PHE A 13 -5.27 6.93 -3.98
CA PHE A 13 -5.29 5.73 -3.15
C PHE A 13 -5.88 6.01 -1.77
N VAL A 14 -6.72 5.10 -1.29
CA VAL A 14 -7.24 5.11 0.07
C VAL A 14 -6.92 3.78 0.74
N CYS A 15 -6.47 3.83 1.99
CA CYS A 15 -6.30 2.64 2.80
C CYS A 15 -7.68 2.06 3.15
N VAL A 16 -7.96 0.84 2.70
CA VAL A 16 -9.22 0.13 2.93
C VAL A 16 -9.05 -1.10 3.84
N SER A 17 -7.80 -1.48 4.13
CA SER A 17 -7.47 -2.48 5.14
C SER A 17 -6.16 -2.12 5.81
N ALA A 18 -6.19 -1.97 7.14
CA ALA A 18 -5.03 -1.60 7.94
C ALA A 18 -3.86 -2.58 7.75
N PRO A 19 -2.60 -2.12 7.93
CA PRO A 19 -1.43 -2.98 7.84
C PRO A 19 -1.53 -4.21 8.74
N ARG A 20 -1.25 -5.39 8.17
CA ARG A 20 -1.20 -6.65 8.90
C ARG A 20 0.02 -7.49 8.48
N PRO A 21 0.69 -8.20 9.41
CA PRO A 21 1.76 -9.13 9.04
C PRO A 21 1.28 -10.12 7.98
N LYS A 22 2.06 -10.30 6.91
CA LYS A 22 1.71 -11.20 5.81
C LYS A 22 2.00 -12.64 6.21
N VAL A 23 0.97 -13.40 6.53
CA VAL A 23 1.10 -14.83 6.86
C VAL A 23 1.37 -15.64 5.58
N VAL A 24 2.39 -16.49 5.60
CA VAL A 24 2.74 -17.41 4.50
C VAL A 24 2.28 -18.84 4.75
N ASN A 25 2.11 -19.22 6.01
CA ASN A 25 1.58 -20.51 6.42
C ASN A 25 0.47 -20.28 7.46
N GLN A 26 -0.77 -20.56 7.09
CA GLN A 26 -1.92 -20.32 7.95
C GLN A 26 -2.00 -21.27 9.14
N ASP A 27 -1.48 -22.49 9.02
CA ASP A 27 -1.51 -23.50 10.07
C ASP A 27 -0.53 -23.17 11.21
N THR A 28 0.64 -22.63 10.86
CA THR A 28 1.71 -22.29 11.82
C THR A 28 1.72 -20.83 12.24
N GLY A 29 1.05 -19.95 11.48
CA GLY A 29 1.11 -18.50 11.68
C GLY A 29 2.42 -17.86 11.23
N GLU A 30 3.27 -18.59 10.49
CA GLU A 30 4.55 -18.06 9.99
C GLU A 30 4.32 -16.80 9.14
N VAL A 31 5.05 -15.73 9.49
CA VAL A 31 4.99 -14.45 8.78
C VAL A 31 6.11 -14.35 7.75
N LYS A 32 5.79 -13.73 6.62
CA LYS A 32 6.76 -13.46 5.57
C LYS A 32 7.81 -12.48 6.06
N THR A 33 9.07 -12.77 5.81
CA THR A 33 10.20 -11.86 6.02
C THR A 33 10.90 -11.52 4.71
N ASP A 34 11.51 -10.35 4.67
CA ASP A 34 12.43 -9.93 3.61
C ASP A 34 13.81 -10.63 3.77
N ARG A 35 14.70 -10.50 2.78
CA ARG A 35 16.09 -10.94 2.81
C ARG A 35 16.86 -10.47 4.05
N ASN A 36 16.49 -9.34 4.64
CA ASN A 36 17.11 -8.81 5.86
C ASN A 36 16.42 -9.30 7.15
N GLY A 37 15.47 -10.23 7.08
CA GLY A 37 14.74 -10.76 8.23
C GLY A 37 13.62 -9.86 8.76
N GLN A 38 13.33 -8.74 8.09
CA GLN A 38 12.25 -7.83 8.49
C GLN A 38 10.88 -8.37 8.05
N THR A 39 9.88 -8.29 8.93
CA THR A 39 8.51 -8.72 8.64
C THR A 39 7.92 -7.91 7.48
N VAL A 40 7.27 -8.61 6.55
CA VAL A 40 6.49 -8.01 5.47
C VAL A 40 5.05 -7.90 5.89
N PHE A 41 4.48 -6.72 5.76
CA PHE A 41 3.08 -6.42 6.00
C PHE A 41 2.30 -6.39 4.67
N THR A 42 1.00 -6.57 4.76
CA THR A 42 0.05 -6.33 3.67
C THR A 42 -0.86 -5.19 4.07
N VAL A 43 -1.02 -4.21 3.17
CA VAL A 43 -1.97 -3.10 3.29
C VAL A 43 -2.96 -3.20 2.15
N GLY A 44 -4.25 -3.09 2.44
CA GLY A 44 -5.30 -3.05 1.43
C GLY A 44 -5.51 -1.62 0.97
N LEU A 45 -5.35 -1.35 -0.33
CA LEU A 45 -5.57 -0.04 -0.94
C LEU A 45 -6.68 -0.11 -1.99
N SER A 46 -7.51 0.92 -2.09
CA SER A 46 -8.18 1.23 -3.35
C SER A 46 -7.24 2.04 -4.23
N ALA A 47 -7.36 1.91 -5.55
CA ALA A 47 -6.78 2.81 -6.53
C ALA A 47 -7.89 3.29 -7.46
N ALA A 48 -8.10 4.60 -7.53
CA ALA A 48 -9.11 5.22 -8.38
C ALA A 48 -8.45 6.12 -9.42
N ASP A 49 -8.89 6.04 -10.67
CA ASP A 49 -8.50 6.97 -11.72
C ASP A 49 -9.52 8.10 -11.90
N ALA A 50 -9.18 9.12 -12.70
CA ALA A 50 -10.07 10.24 -12.99
C ALA A 50 -11.32 9.85 -13.79
N SER A 51 -11.36 8.66 -14.40
CA SER A 51 -12.52 8.14 -15.14
C SER A 51 -13.53 7.45 -14.22
N GLY A 52 -13.22 7.31 -12.93
CA GLY A 52 -14.06 6.65 -11.93
C GLY A 52 -13.89 5.12 -11.89
N ARG A 53 -12.89 4.56 -12.58
CA ARG A 53 -12.52 3.15 -12.39
C ARG A 53 -11.83 3.01 -11.03
N VAL A 54 -12.22 1.97 -10.28
CA VAL A 54 -11.62 1.64 -8.99
C VAL A 54 -11.17 0.18 -8.97
N ASP A 55 -9.95 -0.04 -8.54
CA ASP A 55 -9.36 -1.36 -8.31
C ASP A 55 -8.97 -1.52 -6.82
N LEU A 56 -8.99 -2.76 -6.33
CA LEU A 56 -8.55 -3.10 -4.96
C LEU A 56 -7.23 -3.87 -5.01
N LEU A 57 -6.27 -3.43 -4.20
CA LEU A 57 -4.89 -3.91 -4.20
C LEU A 57 -4.48 -4.38 -2.81
N ASN A 58 -3.92 -5.59 -2.73
CA ASN A 58 -3.17 -6.03 -1.56
C ASN A 58 -1.69 -5.74 -1.79
N VAL A 59 -1.18 -4.68 -1.17
CA VAL A 59 0.19 -4.20 -1.37
C VAL A 59 1.09 -4.74 -0.26
N ALA A 60 2.14 -5.46 -0.64
CA ALA A 60 3.17 -5.91 0.28
C ALA A 60 4.20 -4.80 0.54
N VAL A 61 4.56 -4.59 1.81
CA VAL A 61 5.53 -3.57 2.25
C VAL A 61 6.37 -4.11 3.39
N VAL A 62 7.64 -3.74 3.47
CA VAL A 62 8.52 -4.17 4.57
C VAL A 62 8.29 -3.27 5.78
N GLY A 63 8.14 -3.87 6.95
CA GLY A 63 7.85 -3.15 8.20
C GLY A 63 6.38 -2.71 8.32
N ASP A 64 5.98 -2.43 9.55
CA ASP A 64 4.65 -1.89 9.83
C ASP A 64 4.52 -0.47 9.26
N GLN A 65 3.31 -0.06 8.91
CA GLN A 65 3.04 1.27 8.35
C GLN A 65 2.10 2.04 9.28
N SER A 66 2.38 3.31 9.52
CA SER A 66 1.51 4.17 10.32
C SER A 66 0.38 4.75 9.47
N VAL A 67 -0.53 3.88 8.97
CA VAL A 67 -1.70 4.27 8.15
C VAL A 67 -2.97 3.58 8.63
N GLY A 68 -4.07 4.33 8.67
CA GLY A 68 -5.40 3.87 9.10
C GLY A 68 -6.38 3.68 7.95
N ILE A 69 -7.49 2.96 8.19
CA ILE A 69 -8.57 2.82 7.21
C ILE A 69 -9.22 4.19 6.96
N GLY A 70 -9.50 4.50 5.70
CA GLY A 70 -10.07 5.78 5.24
C GLY A 70 -9.02 6.86 4.94
N GLU A 71 -7.77 6.63 5.31
CA GLU A 71 -6.68 7.57 5.06
C GLU A 71 -6.28 7.58 3.57
N ILE A 72 -6.12 8.78 3.02
CA ILE A 72 -5.59 8.99 1.67
C ILE A 72 -4.07 8.82 1.73
N VAL A 73 -3.53 7.96 0.87
CA VAL A 73 -2.13 7.57 0.91
C VAL A 73 -1.48 7.64 -0.47
N THR A 74 -0.15 7.63 -0.51
CA THR A 74 0.65 7.42 -1.71
C THR A 74 1.56 6.21 -1.51
N PRO A 75 1.36 5.11 -2.25
CA PRO A 75 2.27 3.97 -2.23
C PRO A 75 3.56 4.32 -3.01
N VAL A 76 4.67 4.52 -2.29
CA VAL A 76 5.94 4.93 -2.91
C VAL A 76 6.69 3.71 -3.42
N GLY A 77 7.20 3.78 -4.65
CA GLY A 77 7.90 2.66 -5.29
C GLY A 77 6.96 1.51 -5.67
N LEU A 78 5.68 1.81 -5.93
CA LEU A 78 4.69 0.80 -6.29
C LEU A 78 5.11 0.08 -7.57
N VAL A 79 5.24 -1.23 -7.48
CA VAL A 79 5.48 -2.10 -8.63
C VAL A 79 4.50 -3.27 -8.63
N ALA A 80 3.99 -3.58 -9.81
CA ALA A 80 3.22 -4.76 -10.09
C ALA A 80 4.14 -5.87 -10.63
N PHE A 81 3.81 -7.12 -10.36
CA PHE A 81 4.49 -8.26 -10.99
C PHE A 81 3.50 -9.41 -11.19
N PRO A 82 3.45 -9.99 -12.41
CA PRO A 82 2.64 -11.16 -12.66
C PRO A 82 3.29 -12.37 -11.99
N TRP A 83 2.45 -13.26 -11.47
CA TRP A 83 2.87 -14.52 -10.88
C TRP A 83 1.97 -15.66 -11.34
N GLU A 84 2.53 -16.86 -11.28
CA GLU A 84 1.85 -18.13 -11.47
C GLU A 84 2.41 -19.11 -10.45
N ALA A 85 1.55 -19.89 -9.79
CA ALA A 85 1.95 -20.92 -8.85
C ALA A 85 0.90 -22.04 -8.79
N VAL A 86 1.32 -23.24 -8.41
CA VAL A 86 0.43 -24.36 -8.11
C VAL A 86 0.16 -24.38 -6.61
N LEU A 87 -1.09 -24.13 -6.20
CA LEU A 87 -1.51 -24.16 -4.80
C LEU A 87 -2.57 -25.25 -4.62
N GLY A 88 -2.31 -26.23 -3.74
CA GLY A 88 -3.25 -27.33 -3.50
C GLY A 88 -3.56 -28.17 -4.74
N GLY A 89 -2.61 -28.27 -5.67
CA GLY A 89 -2.79 -28.99 -6.95
C GLY A 89 -3.44 -28.18 -8.07
N GLU A 90 -3.87 -26.95 -7.80
CA GLU A 90 -4.50 -26.07 -8.79
C GLU A 90 -3.53 -24.98 -9.26
N LYS A 91 -3.44 -24.76 -10.58
CA LYS A 91 -2.67 -23.65 -11.16
C LYS A 91 -3.41 -22.34 -10.93
N ARG A 92 -2.78 -21.41 -10.23
CA ARG A 92 -3.26 -20.05 -9.97
C ARG A 92 -2.30 -19.05 -10.58
N PHE A 93 -2.84 -17.93 -11.03
CA PHE A 93 -2.07 -16.82 -11.57
C PHE A 93 -2.71 -15.50 -11.14
N GLY A 94 -1.94 -14.43 -11.22
CA GLY A 94 -2.46 -13.10 -10.92
C GLY A 94 -1.37 -12.04 -10.98
N VAL A 95 -1.71 -10.87 -10.45
CA VAL A 95 -0.78 -9.75 -10.27
C VAL A 95 -0.61 -9.53 -8.78
N ALA A 96 0.63 -9.40 -8.35
CA ALA A 96 0.96 -9.01 -6.99
C ALA A 96 1.56 -7.61 -7.00
N PHE A 97 1.35 -6.90 -5.90
CA PHE A 97 1.79 -5.52 -5.72
C PHE A 97 2.74 -5.43 -4.54
N ARG A 98 3.80 -4.66 -4.70
CA ARG A 98 4.69 -4.27 -3.60
C ARG A 98 5.03 -2.79 -3.69
N ALA A 99 5.27 -2.17 -2.54
CA ALA A 99 5.75 -0.81 -2.42
C ALA A 99 6.89 -0.75 -1.41
N ASP A 100 7.68 0.31 -1.46
CA ASP A 100 8.77 0.55 -0.50
C ASP A 100 8.21 1.08 0.83
N ARG A 101 7.20 1.96 0.76
CA ARG A 101 6.43 2.47 1.91
C ARG A 101 5.04 2.95 1.49
N ILE A 102 4.13 3.06 2.44
CA ILE A 102 2.82 3.71 2.27
C ILE A 102 2.86 5.04 3.03
N ALA A 103 2.86 6.15 2.29
CA ALA A 103 2.93 7.48 2.89
C ALA A 103 1.53 8.10 3.02
N PRO A 104 1.10 8.54 4.22
CA PRO A 104 -0.01 9.46 4.37
C PRO A 104 0.11 10.66 3.44
N VAL A 105 -0.97 11.01 2.75
CA VAL A 105 -1.10 12.34 2.16
C VAL A 105 -1.63 13.22 3.28
N SER A 106 -0.74 13.91 4.00
CA SER A 106 -1.20 14.94 4.94
C SER A 106 -2.04 15.93 4.14
N ALA A 107 -3.33 16.04 4.49
CA ALA A 107 -4.08 17.23 4.15
C ALA A 107 -3.26 18.39 4.71
N ALA A 108 -2.78 19.29 3.86
CA ALA A 108 -2.32 20.58 4.32
C ALA A 108 -3.50 21.17 5.08
N GLY A 109 -3.45 21.13 6.41
CA GLY A 109 -4.39 21.84 7.24
C GLY A 109 -4.36 23.31 6.81
N PRO A 110 -5.49 24.04 6.89
CA PRO A 110 -5.48 25.46 6.56
C PRO A 110 -4.34 26.11 7.35
N ALA A 111 -3.40 26.73 6.62
CA ALA A 111 -2.33 27.50 7.23
C ALA A 111 -3.01 28.51 8.18
N ASP A 112 -2.66 28.44 9.45
CA ASP A 112 -3.21 29.27 10.51
C ASP A 112 -2.86 30.74 10.20
N ALA A 113 -3.75 31.42 9.49
CA ALA A 113 -3.64 32.84 9.16
C ALA A 113 -4.09 33.65 10.37
N SER A 114 -3.34 33.52 11.47
CA SER A 114 -3.57 34.32 12.68
C SER A 114 -2.24 34.67 13.36
N ALA A 115 -1.42 35.46 12.67
CA ALA A 115 -0.31 36.18 13.30
C ALA A 115 0.11 37.42 12.49
N SER A 116 -0.78 38.39 12.35
CA SER A 116 -0.39 39.80 12.20
C SER A 116 -1.58 40.72 12.48
N ALA A 117 -2.00 40.79 13.74
CA ALA A 117 -2.77 41.90 14.26
C ALA A 117 -2.11 42.39 15.54
N GLY A 118 -1.42 43.52 15.44
CA GLY A 118 -0.95 44.30 16.59
C GLY A 118 0.55 44.57 16.59
N VAL A 119 0.93 45.79 16.17
CA VAL A 119 1.54 46.76 17.08
C VAL A 119 1.07 48.14 16.61
N ALA A 120 0.54 48.87 17.58
CA ALA A 120 0.06 50.25 17.49
C ALA A 120 1.20 51.26 17.40
#